data_AF-A0AAQ0U6J7-F1
#
_entry.id   AF-A0AAQ0U6J7-F1
#
_cell.length_a   1.000
_cell.length_b   1.000
_cell.length_c   1.000
_cell.angle_alpha   90.00
_cell.angle_beta   90.00
_cell.angle_gamma   90.00
#
_symmetry.space_group_name_H-M   'P 1'
#
loop_
_entity.id
_entity.type
_entity.pdbx_description
1 polymer ?
#
loop_
_entity_poly.entity_id
_entity_poly.type
_entity_poly.pdbx_seq_one_letter_code
_entity_poly.pdbx_strand_id
1 'polypeptide(L)'
;MGGGVGSEPKALDSGTPTVPVIVSDADPQGPHPTQRAGRKPRIGRPTTKEGPIAFRPRPGTRAQLEKRAGEQSLSVVVAAAVDAYLGRKAREVDPKLRAALAAELAPIGDQLAAIATQESAIGNNLNQQARFLNTYRELPYSYGDELAALNNRHEEVLAELRAIRAALESLVTDR
;
A
#
# COMPACT_ATOMS: atom_id res chain seq x y z
N MET A 1 49.33 31.04 32.41
CA MET A 1 48.25 30.85 33.39
C MET A 1 46.95 30.78 32.63
N GLY A 2 46.41 29.57 32.47
CA GLY A 2 45.17 29.32 31.74
C GLY A 2 43.99 29.28 32.71
N GLY A 3 42.90 29.97 32.34
CA GLY A 3 41.60 29.84 32.99
C GLY A 3 40.66 29.11 32.05
N GLY A 4 40.32 27.87 32.40
CA GLY A 4 39.39 27.02 31.65
C GLY A 4 37.95 27.44 31.89
N VAL A 5 37.20 27.62 30.80
CA VAL A 5 35.74 27.75 30.83
C VAL A 5 35.20 26.34 30.58
N GLY A 6 34.78 25.69 31.67
CA GLY A 6 34.04 24.43 31.61
C GLY A 6 32.61 24.73 31.16
N SER A 7 32.25 24.30 29.95
CA SER A 7 30.86 24.25 29.51
C SER A 7 30.30 22.87 29.85
N GLU A 8 29.42 22.82 30.84
CA GLU A 8 28.61 21.64 31.15
C GLU A 8 27.64 21.34 30.00
N PRO A 9 27.47 20.07 29.60
CA PRO A 9 26.41 19.69 28.66
C PRO A 9 25.06 19.70 29.36
N LYS A 10 24.16 20.53 28.83
CA LYS A 10 22.74 20.63 29.18
C LYS A 10 22.08 19.26 29.01
N ALA A 11 21.55 18.69 30.08
CA ALA A 11 20.77 17.46 30.05
C ALA A 11 19.57 17.63 29.10
N LEU A 12 19.50 16.74 28.10
CA LEU A 12 18.34 16.64 27.22
C LEU A 12 17.21 15.95 27.98
N ASP A 13 16.17 16.74 28.19
CA ASP A 13 14.86 16.40 28.71
C ASP A 13 14.28 15.19 27.96
N SER A 14 14.22 14.03 28.63
CA SER A 14 13.59 12.82 28.10
C SER A 14 12.07 12.95 28.25
N GLY A 15 11.47 13.82 27.45
CA GLY A 15 10.03 13.91 27.29
C GLY A 15 9.50 12.69 26.54
N THR A 16 9.00 11.70 27.28
CA THR A 16 8.15 10.64 26.73
C THR A 16 6.92 11.27 26.08
N PRO A 17 6.64 11.05 24.78
CA PRO A 17 5.36 11.46 24.22
C PRO A 17 4.27 10.52 24.74
N THR A 18 3.46 11.01 25.68
CA THR A 18 2.22 10.36 26.12
C THR A 18 1.26 10.32 24.93
N VAL A 19 1.05 9.14 24.36
CA VAL A 19 0.01 8.90 23.36
C VAL A 19 -1.35 9.05 24.07
N PRO A 20 -2.25 9.93 23.63
CA PRO A 20 -3.60 9.98 24.20
C PRO A 20 -4.35 8.72 23.78
N VAL A 21 -4.64 7.85 24.76
CA VAL A 21 -5.62 6.77 24.63
C VAL A 21 -6.98 7.44 24.47
N ILE A 22 -7.50 7.44 23.24
CA ILE A 22 -8.89 7.79 22.98
C ILE A 22 -9.74 6.66 23.56
N VAL A 23 -10.29 6.89 24.74
CA VAL A 23 -11.37 6.08 25.30
C VAL A 23 -12.61 6.43 24.47
N SER A 24 -13.04 5.52 23.60
CA SER A 24 -14.32 5.66 22.92
C SER A 24 -15.44 5.47 23.93
N ASP A 25 -16.15 6.57 24.19
CA ASP A 25 -17.39 6.61 24.93
C ASP A 25 -18.41 5.61 24.35
N ALA A 26 -19.10 4.97 25.28
CA ALA A 26 -20.19 4.06 25.02
C ALA A 26 -21.35 4.79 24.34
N ASP A 27 -21.88 4.21 23.25
CA ASP A 27 -23.18 4.57 22.71
C ASP A 27 -24.15 3.37 22.76
N PRO A 28 -25.46 3.64 22.97
CA PRO A 28 -26.41 2.69 23.53
C PRO A 28 -26.97 1.70 22.51
N GLN A 29 -27.35 0.54 23.05
CA GLN A 29 -27.98 -0.59 22.38
C GLN A 29 -29.12 -0.19 21.42
N GLY A 30 -28.89 -0.41 20.12
CA GLY A 30 -29.94 -0.56 19.12
C GLY A 30 -30.62 -1.95 19.21
N PRO A 31 -31.87 -2.09 18.73
CA PRO A 31 -32.73 -3.24 19.03
C PRO A 31 -32.18 -4.55 18.44
N HIS A 32 -32.06 -5.57 19.29
CA HIS A 32 -31.65 -6.91 18.93
C HIS A 32 -32.57 -7.55 17.87
N PRO A 33 -32.05 -8.09 16.76
CA PRO A 33 -32.85 -8.90 15.86
C PRO A 33 -33.24 -10.21 16.57
N THR A 34 -34.55 -10.46 16.64
CA THR A 34 -35.11 -11.70 17.17
C THR A 34 -34.59 -12.89 16.35
N GLN A 35 -33.75 -13.71 16.99
CA GLN A 35 -33.27 -14.96 16.41
C GLN A 35 -34.44 -15.93 16.24
N ARG A 36 -34.92 -16.06 15.00
CA ARG A 36 -35.84 -17.13 14.63
C ARG A 36 -35.06 -18.45 14.63
N ALA A 37 -35.18 -19.20 15.72
CA ALA A 37 -34.66 -20.55 15.83
C ALA A 37 -35.18 -21.44 14.68
N GLY A 38 -34.29 -22.26 14.10
CA GLY A 38 -34.72 -23.46 13.37
C GLY A 38 -34.38 -23.59 11.88
N ARG A 39 -33.29 -23.03 11.36
CA ARG A 39 -32.73 -23.50 10.08
C ARG A 39 -31.26 -23.89 10.22
N LYS A 40 -30.99 -25.18 10.05
CA LYS A 40 -29.63 -25.72 9.90
C LYS A 40 -28.92 -24.98 8.77
N PRO A 41 -27.65 -24.56 8.93
CA PRO A 41 -26.90 -23.93 7.87
C PRO A 41 -26.72 -24.95 6.74
N ARG A 42 -27.31 -24.66 5.57
CA ARG A 42 -27.11 -25.48 4.38
C ARG A 42 -25.67 -25.25 3.94
N ILE A 43 -24.83 -26.26 4.14
CA ILE A 43 -23.44 -26.29 3.67
C ILE A 43 -23.44 -25.85 2.21
N GLY A 44 -22.85 -24.68 1.96
CA GLY A 44 -22.81 -24.03 0.66
C GLY A 44 -22.05 -24.92 -0.32
N ARG A 45 -22.77 -25.51 -1.27
CA ARG A 45 -22.16 -26.12 -2.45
C ARG A 45 -21.46 -24.99 -3.23
N PRO A 46 -20.22 -25.14 -3.70
CA PRO A 46 -19.57 -24.12 -4.52
C PRO A 46 -20.40 -23.92 -5.80
N THR A 47 -21.12 -22.81 -5.88
CA THR A 47 -21.91 -22.41 -7.04
C THR A 47 -20.99 -21.65 -7.99
N THR A 48 -20.08 -22.34 -8.66
CA THR A 48 -19.24 -21.76 -9.73
C THR A 48 -20.00 -21.56 -11.04
N LYS A 49 -21.29 -21.91 -11.09
CA LYS A 49 -22.19 -21.59 -12.20
C LYS A 49 -23.18 -20.54 -11.72
N GLU A 50 -22.91 -19.29 -12.03
CA GLU A 50 -23.90 -18.23 -11.91
C GLU A 50 -25.15 -18.66 -12.70
N GLY A 51 -26.27 -18.80 -11.99
CA GLY A 51 -27.54 -19.12 -12.63
C GLY A 51 -27.97 -17.96 -13.54
N PRO A 52 -28.73 -18.23 -14.61
CA PRO A 52 -29.22 -17.17 -15.49
C PRO A 52 -30.01 -16.13 -14.70
N ILE A 53 -29.55 -14.87 -14.73
CA ILE A 53 -30.25 -13.75 -14.11
C ILE A 53 -31.50 -13.47 -14.96
N ALA A 54 -32.68 -13.60 -14.35
CA ALA A 54 -33.93 -13.34 -15.04
C ALA A 54 -34.11 -11.84 -15.30
N PHE A 55 -33.76 -11.38 -16.51
CA PHE A 55 -33.97 -10.01 -16.94
C PHE A 55 -35.44 -9.76 -17.30
N ARG A 56 -36.10 -8.86 -16.56
CA ARG A 56 -37.49 -8.41 -16.82
C ARG A 56 -37.50 -6.93 -17.19
N PRO A 57 -37.34 -6.59 -18.48
CA PRO A 57 -37.33 -5.19 -18.91
C PRO A 57 -38.70 -4.53 -18.68
N ARG A 58 -38.69 -3.21 -18.51
CA ARG A 58 -39.91 -2.41 -18.45
C ARG A 58 -40.68 -2.52 -19.78
N PRO A 59 -42.00 -2.25 -19.79
CA PRO A 59 -42.76 -2.18 -21.03
C PRO A 59 -42.09 -1.25 -22.04
N GLY A 60 -41.92 -1.69 -23.29
CA GLY A 60 -41.26 -0.94 -24.37
C GLY A 60 -39.73 -1.06 -24.45
N THR A 61 -39.02 -1.40 -23.37
CA THR A 61 -37.55 -1.56 -23.41
C THR A 61 -37.15 -2.83 -24.17
N ARG A 62 -37.98 -3.87 -24.11
CA ARG A 62 -37.78 -5.10 -24.87
C ARG A 62 -37.82 -4.87 -26.38
N ALA A 63 -38.80 -4.12 -26.88
CA ALA A 63 -38.93 -3.81 -28.30
C ALA A 63 -37.74 -2.97 -28.83
N GLN A 64 -37.21 -2.07 -28.01
CA GLN A 64 -36.02 -1.30 -28.35
C GLN A 64 -34.74 -2.17 -28.39
N LEU A 65 -34.64 -3.14 -27.47
CA LEU A 65 -33.54 -4.12 -27.48
C LEU A 65 -33.65 -5.07 -28.66
N GLU A 66 -34.85 -5.54 -29.01
CA GLU A 66 -35.09 -6.37 -30.19
C GLU A 66 -34.73 -5.63 -31.49
N LYS A 67 -35.07 -4.34 -31.59
CA LYS A 67 -34.66 -3.49 -32.71
C LYS A 67 -33.15 -3.29 -32.82
N ARG A 68 -32.43 -3.26 -31.69
CA ARG A 68 -30.96 -3.18 -31.67
C ARG A 68 -30.28 -4.52 -31.88
N ALA A 69 -30.95 -5.62 -31.54
CA ALA A 69 -30.39 -6.96 -31.63
C ALA A 69 -30.27 -7.43 -33.09
N GLY A 70 -31.24 -7.10 -33.95
CA GLY A 70 -31.20 -7.51 -35.35
C GLY A 70 -31.08 -9.03 -35.47
N GLU A 71 -29.93 -9.51 -35.94
CA GLU A 71 -29.61 -10.94 -36.09
C GLU A 71 -28.98 -11.58 -34.83
N GLN A 72 -28.62 -10.78 -33.82
CA GLN A 72 -28.00 -11.27 -32.58
C GLN A 72 -29.06 -11.69 -31.55
N SER A 73 -28.67 -12.58 -30.63
CA SER A 73 -29.55 -12.91 -29.51
C SER A 73 -29.66 -11.74 -28.53
N LEU A 74 -30.86 -11.53 -28.01
CA LEU A 74 -31.12 -10.44 -27.05
C LEU A 74 -30.25 -10.54 -25.79
N SER A 75 -29.88 -11.77 -25.39
CA SER A 75 -28.98 -12.03 -24.28
C SER A 75 -27.57 -11.47 -24.51
N VAL A 76 -27.02 -11.59 -25.72
CA VAL A 76 -25.68 -11.09 -26.07
C VAL A 76 -25.67 -9.57 -26.05
N VAL A 77 -26.73 -8.94 -26.56
CA VAL A 77 -26.87 -7.47 -26.57
C VAL A 77 -27.02 -6.91 -25.16
N VAL A 78 -27.81 -7.58 -24.31
CA VAL A 78 -27.97 -7.18 -22.90
C VAL A 78 -26.67 -7.38 -22.14
N ALA A 79 -25.97 -8.50 -22.33
CA ALA A 79 -24.65 -8.73 -21.72
C ALA A 79 -23.65 -7.64 -22.13
N ALA A 80 -23.50 -7.38 -23.42
CA ALA A 80 -22.61 -6.33 -23.93
C ALA A 80 -22.99 -4.93 -23.43
N ALA A 81 -24.29 -4.62 -23.30
CA ALA A 81 -24.75 -3.34 -22.75
C ALA A 81 -24.46 -3.21 -21.24
N VAL A 82 -24.63 -4.31 -20.48
CA VAL A 82 -24.29 -4.38 -19.06
C VAL A 82 -22.78 -4.28 -18.87
N ASP A 83 -21.98 -4.97 -19.66
CA ASP A 83 -20.51 -4.88 -19.64
C ASP A 83 -20.04 -3.48 -20.02
N ALA A 84 -20.66 -2.83 -21.00
CA ALA A 84 -20.33 -1.45 -21.37
C ALA A 84 -20.79 -0.43 -20.32
N TYR A 85 -21.86 -0.72 -19.56
CA TYR A 85 -22.32 0.11 -18.45
C TYR A 85 -21.43 -0.06 -17.23
N LEU A 86 -21.10 -1.31 -16.87
CA LEU A 86 -20.17 -1.65 -15.81
C LEU A 86 -18.77 -1.17 -16.15
N GLY A 87 -18.31 -1.29 -17.39
CA GLY A 87 -17.03 -0.74 -17.84
C GLY A 87 -16.98 0.80 -17.74
N ARG A 88 -18.10 1.50 -18.02
CA ARG A 88 -18.21 2.94 -17.79
C ARG A 88 -18.26 3.29 -16.30
N LYS A 89 -19.03 2.54 -15.51
CA LYS A 89 -19.14 2.72 -14.06
C LYS A 89 -17.88 2.33 -13.30
N ALA A 90 -17.11 1.37 -13.81
CA ALA A 90 -15.79 0.96 -13.33
C ALA A 90 -14.70 1.96 -13.74
N ARG A 91 -14.81 2.61 -14.91
CA ARG A 91 -13.99 3.79 -15.21
C ARG A 91 -14.35 4.99 -14.33
N GLU A 92 -15.61 5.05 -13.87
CA GLU A 92 -16.07 5.98 -12.82
C GLU A 92 -15.78 5.46 -11.40
N VAL A 93 -15.22 4.25 -11.19
CA VAL A 93 -14.64 3.85 -9.89
C VAL A 93 -13.37 4.65 -9.69
N ASP A 94 -13.18 5.27 -8.54
CA ASP A 94 -13.93 6.42 -8.05
C ASP A 94 -12.84 7.49 -7.99
N PRO A 95 -12.97 8.69 -8.60
CA PRO A 95 -11.96 9.74 -8.43
C PRO A 95 -11.62 9.97 -6.95
N LYS A 96 -12.54 9.67 -6.02
CA LYS A 96 -12.27 9.64 -4.58
C LYS A 96 -11.35 8.49 -4.16
N LEU A 97 -11.55 7.27 -4.68
CA LEU A 97 -10.66 6.13 -4.41
C LEU A 97 -9.25 6.38 -4.97
N ARG A 98 -9.15 6.97 -6.16
CA ARG A 98 -7.85 7.39 -6.73
C ARG A 98 -7.20 8.48 -5.89
N ALA A 99 -7.96 9.49 -5.46
CA ALA A 99 -7.44 10.56 -4.61
C ALA A 99 -7.01 10.04 -3.23
N ALA A 100 -7.77 9.13 -2.63
CA ALA A 100 -7.43 8.49 -1.37
C ALA A 100 -6.15 7.65 -1.50
N LEU A 101 -6.05 6.82 -2.54
CA LEU A 101 -4.84 6.03 -2.81
C LEU A 101 -3.62 6.91 -3.09
N ALA A 102 -3.79 7.99 -3.85
CA ALA A 102 -2.72 8.95 -4.12
C ALA A 102 -2.26 9.67 -2.84
N ALA A 103 -3.19 10.02 -1.95
CA ALA A 103 -2.87 10.63 -0.66
C ALA A 103 -2.14 9.66 0.28
N GLU A 104 -2.46 8.37 0.24
CA GLU A 104 -1.75 7.34 1.01
C GLU A 104 -0.36 7.01 0.44
N LEU A 105 -0.22 7.03 -0.90
CA LEU A 105 1.05 6.73 -1.58
C LEU A 105 2.02 7.92 -1.64
N ALA A 106 1.52 9.16 -1.58
CA ALA A 106 2.34 10.37 -1.57
C ALA A 106 3.41 10.39 -0.45
N PRO A 107 3.07 10.18 0.84
CA PRO A 107 4.08 10.18 1.91
C PRO A 107 5.07 9.02 1.76
N ILE A 108 4.64 7.88 1.22
CA ILE A 108 5.54 6.75 0.91
C ILE A 108 6.51 7.15 -0.20
N GLY A 109 6.04 7.84 -1.23
CA GLY A 109 6.89 8.39 -2.30
C GLY A 109 7.92 9.39 -1.77
N ASP A 110 7.50 10.32 -0.90
CA ASP A 110 8.39 11.30 -0.28
C ASP A 110 9.44 10.62 0.61
N GLN A 111 9.05 9.60 1.37
CA GLN A 111 9.99 8.80 2.18
C GLN A 111 10.98 8.03 1.31
N LEU A 112 10.54 7.43 0.20
CA LEU A 112 11.44 6.74 -0.73
C LEU A 112 12.44 7.71 -1.38
N ALA A 113 12.00 8.94 -1.72
CA ALA A 113 12.89 9.98 -2.23
C ALA A 113 13.93 10.40 -1.18
N ALA A 114 13.52 10.57 0.07
CA ALA A 114 14.43 10.86 1.18
C ALA A 114 15.46 9.73 1.37
N ILE A 115 15.01 8.47 1.36
CA ILE A 115 15.87 7.29 1.46
C ILE A 115 16.89 7.25 0.31
N ALA A 116 16.48 7.53 -0.93
CA ALA A 116 17.39 7.56 -2.08
C ALA A 116 18.48 8.65 -1.94
N THR A 117 18.14 9.82 -1.40
CA THR A 117 19.16 10.85 -1.12
C THR A 117 20.13 10.44 -0.01
N GLN A 118 19.64 9.75 1.02
CA GLN A 118 20.48 9.22 2.10
C GLN A 118 21.38 8.09 1.61
N GLU A 119 20.90 7.19 0.75
CA GLU A 119 21.67 6.12 0.12
C GLU A 119 22.90 6.69 -0.61
N SER A 120 22.71 7.73 -1.43
CA SER A 120 23.81 8.39 -2.12
C SER A 120 24.86 8.96 -1.16
N ALA A 121 24.42 9.55 -0.04
CA ALA A 121 25.32 10.06 0.98
C ALA A 121 26.09 8.94 1.71
N ILE A 122 25.41 7.83 2.02
CA ILE A 122 26.01 6.64 2.66
C ILE A 122 27.04 6.01 1.73
N GLY A 123 26.72 5.78 0.46
CA GLY A 123 27.67 5.24 -0.52
C GLY A 123 28.92 6.10 -0.71
N ASN A 124 28.76 7.42 -0.70
CA ASN A 124 29.89 8.34 -0.72
C ASN A 124 30.76 8.23 0.53
N ASN A 125 30.15 8.08 1.71
CA ASN A 125 30.86 7.94 2.98
C ASN A 125 31.64 6.61 3.04
N LEU A 126 31.00 5.50 2.65
CA LEU A 126 31.64 4.18 2.57
C LEU A 126 32.84 4.18 1.62
N ASN A 127 32.72 4.84 0.46
CA ASN A 127 33.82 5.01 -0.47
C ASN A 127 34.98 5.84 0.11
N GLN A 128 34.68 6.88 0.90
CA GLN A 128 35.71 7.67 1.58
C GLN A 128 36.43 6.84 2.65
N GLN A 129 35.68 6.07 3.45
CA GLN A 129 36.26 5.18 4.46
C GLN A 129 37.13 4.09 3.83
N ALA A 130 36.68 3.47 2.73
CA ALA A 130 37.46 2.49 1.99
C ALA A 130 38.78 3.09 1.46
N ARG A 131 38.73 4.31 0.90
CA ARG A 131 39.92 5.03 0.45
C ARG A 131 40.87 5.35 1.60
N PHE A 132 40.33 5.78 2.74
CA PHE A 132 41.13 6.08 3.92
C PHE A 132 41.87 4.85 4.43
N LEU A 133 41.18 3.71 4.56
CA LEU A 133 41.78 2.44 4.97
C LEU A 133 42.84 1.93 3.98
N ASN A 134 42.60 2.10 2.68
CA ASN A 134 43.58 1.73 1.66
C ASN A 134 44.80 2.65 1.62
N THR A 135 44.68 3.90 2.09
CA THR A 135 45.76 4.90 2.07
C THR A 135 46.72 4.71 3.25
N TYR A 136 46.21 4.41 4.44
CA TYR A 136 47.01 4.33 5.66
C TYR A 136 47.15 2.89 6.15
N ARG A 137 48.32 2.29 5.90
CA ARG A 137 48.66 0.91 6.35
C ARG A 137 48.81 0.76 7.86
N GLU A 138 48.95 1.87 8.58
CA GLU A 138 49.08 1.92 10.04
C GLU A 138 47.76 1.54 10.76
N LEU A 139 46.64 1.56 10.03
CA LEU A 139 45.31 1.41 10.62
C LEU A 139 45.06 -0.03 11.12
N PRO A 140 44.39 -0.18 12.26
CA PRO A 140 43.94 -1.48 12.75
C PRO A 140 43.16 -2.25 11.68
N TYR A 141 43.54 -3.52 11.48
CA TYR A 141 42.88 -4.42 10.54
C TYR A 141 41.38 -4.58 10.83
N SER A 142 40.97 -4.45 12.09
CA SER A 142 39.57 -4.51 12.53
C SER A 142 38.66 -3.51 11.81
N TYR A 143 39.17 -2.35 11.39
CA TYR A 143 38.38 -1.37 10.66
C TYR A 143 38.02 -1.83 9.24
N GLY A 144 38.84 -2.69 8.62
CA GLY A 144 38.51 -3.31 7.34
C GLY A 144 37.33 -4.28 7.48
N ASP A 145 37.34 -5.09 8.53
CA ASP A 145 36.27 -6.05 8.83
C ASP A 145 34.96 -5.33 9.19
N GLU A 146 35.03 -4.25 9.97
CA GLU A 146 33.87 -3.41 10.31
C GLU A 146 33.27 -2.74 9.07
N LEU A 147 34.11 -2.20 8.17
CA LEU A 147 33.64 -1.60 6.93
C LEU A 147 33.00 -2.65 6.00
N ALA A 148 33.56 -3.85 5.94
CA ALA A 148 32.98 -4.95 5.17
C ALA A 148 31.62 -5.39 5.73
N ALA A 149 31.48 -5.48 7.06
CA ALA A 149 30.21 -5.79 7.71
C ALA A 149 29.15 -4.69 7.45
N LEU A 150 29.55 -3.42 7.50
CA LEU A 150 28.68 -2.28 7.22
C LEU A 150 28.22 -2.27 5.75
N ASN A 151 29.13 -2.55 4.80
CA ASN A 151 28.80 -2.70 3.38
C ASN A 151 27.81 -3.83 3.14
N ASN A 152 28.01 -5.00 3.76
CA ASN A 152 27.10 -6.13 3.59
C ASN A 152 25.69 -5.78 4.09
N ARG A 153 25.59 -5.13 5.25
CA ARG A 153 24.30 -4.71 5.79
C ARG A 153 23.63 -3.61 4.95
N HIS A 154 24.41 -2.72 4.35
CA HIS A 154 23.90 -1.74 3.39
C HIS A 154 23.31 -2.42 2.15
N GLU A 155 24.01 -3.41 1.58
CA GLU A 155 23.51 -4.17 0.43
C GLU A 155 22.23 -4.97 0.74
N GLU A 156 22.13 -5.56 1.94
CA GLU A 156 20.90 -6.22 2.42
C GLU A 156 19.70 -5.26 2.42
N VAL A 157 19.87 -4.06 2.98
CA VAL A 157 18.81 -3.04 3.01
C VAL A 157 18.43 -2.58 1.61
N LEU A 158 19.39 -2.44 0.69
CA LEU A 158 19.10 -2.11 -0.71
C LEU A 158 18.32 -3.21 -1.43
N ALA A 159 18.64 -4.48 -1.14
CA ALA A 159 17.88 -5.60 -1.69
C ALA A 159 16.43 -5.58 -1.21
N GLU A 160 16.18 -5.33 0.08
CA GLU A 160 14.84 -5.19 0.64
C GLU A 160 14.07 -4.01 0.01
N LEU A 161 14.70 -2.84 -0.12
CA LEU A 161 14.08 -1.67 -0.76
C LEU A 161 13.70 -1.94 -2.22
N ARG A 162 14.56 -2.63 -2.98
CA ARG A 162 14.25 -3.03 -4.37
C ARG A 162 13.06 -4.00 -4.40
N ALA A 163 12.98 -4.94 -3.47
CA ALA A 163 11.86 -5.88 -3.37
C ALA A 163 10.54 -5.16 -3.04
N ILE A 164 10.55 -4.22 -2.09
CA ILE A 164 9.38 -3.39 -1.75
C ILE A 164 8.94 -2.57 -2.97
N ARG A 165 9.88 -1.96 -3.69
CA ARG A 165 9.57 -1.18 -4.90
C ARG A 165 8.96 -2.05 -5.98
N ALA A 166 9.49 -3.25 -6.22
CA ALA A 166 8.94 -4.19 -7.19
C ALA A 166 7.50 -4.63 -6.81
N ALA A 167 7.25 -4.88 -5.52
CA ALA A 167 5.91 -5.23 -5.03
C ALA A 167 4.90 -4.07 -5.16
N LEU A 168 5.35 -2.82 -4.95
CA LEU A 168 4.51 -1.64 -5.19
C LEU A 168 4.21 -1.46 -6.67
N GLU A 169 5.19 -1.69 -7.54
CA GLU A 169 5.04 -1.57 -8.99
C GLU A 169 4.10 -2.64 -9.57
N SER A 170 4.16 -3.88 -9.07
CA SER A 170 3.20 -4.93 -9.46
C SER A 170 1.76 -4.58 -9.04
N LEU A 171 1.56 -4.01 -7.85
CA LEU A 171 0.24 -3.57 -7.39
C LEU A 171 -0.37 -2.45 -8.26
N VAL A 172 0.47 -1.64 -8.91
CA VAL A 172 0.04 -0.57 -9.80
C VAL A 172 -0.25 -1.09 -11.21
N THR A 173 0.49 -2.10 -11.68
CA THR A 173 0.43 -2.61 -13.06
C THR A 173 -0.55 -3.77 -13.27
N ASP A 174 -0.88 -4.55 -12.25
CA ASP A 174 -1.91 -5.61 -12.29
C ASP A 174 -3.37 -5.07 -12.23
N ARG A 175 -3.60 -3.80 -12.58
CA ARG A 175 -4.93 -3.15 -12.71
C ARG A 175 -5.23 -2.74 -14.14
#